data_AF-A0A2N2ISF2-F1
#
_entry.id   AF-A0A2N2ISF2-F1
#
_cell.length_a   1.000
_cell.length_b   1.000
_cell.length_c   1.000
_cell.angle_alpha   90.00
_cell.angle_beta   90.00
_cell.angle_gamma   90.00
#
_symmetry.space_group_name_H-M   'P 1'
#
loop_
_entity.id
_entity.type
_entity.pdbx_description
1 polymer ?
#
loop_
_entity_poly.entity_id
_entity_poly.type
_entity_poly.pdbx_seq_one_letter_code
_entity_poly.pdbx_strand_id
1 'polypeptide(L)'
;MEKELGLLIFILLTGIFSYIFYLTIVADKTRIEKYLAKSGARLLSCSWAPFAIVVEFHKTRVYDVKYVNAGGREFETRFRTSVVVGVEELDD
;
A
#
# COMPACT_ATOMS: atom_id res chain seq x y z
N MET A 1 -25.23 4.62 31.35
CA MET A 1 -25.37 5.47 30.14
C MET A 1 -24.02 5.95 29.62
N GLU A 2 -23.13 6.50 30.47
CA GLU A 2 -21.79 6.97 30.04
C GLU A 2 -20.89 5.88 29.42
N LYS A 3 -20.93 4.65 29.96
CA LYS A 3 -20.13 3.51 29.44
C LYS A 3 -20.57 3.07 28.04
N GLU A 4 -21.88 3.04 27.79
CA GLU A 4 -22.47 2.71 26.48
C GLU A 4 -22.11 3.79 25.44
N LEU A 5 -22.19 5.06 25.83
CA LEU A 5 -21.77 6.18 24.98
C LEU A 5 -20.27 6.13 24.66
N GLY A 6 -19.43 5.82 25.66
CA GLY A 6 -17.99 5.64 25.47
C GLY A 6 -17.65 4.50 24.51
N LEU A 7 -18.35 3.36 24.63
CA LEU A 7 -18.20 2.23 23.72
C LEU A 7 -18.61 2.58 22.28
N LEU A 8 -19.73 3.29 22.10
CA LEU A 8 -20.19 3.74 20.78
C LEU A 8 -19.19 4.69 20.13
N ILE A 9 -18.65 5.66 20.89
CA ILE A 9 -17.62 6.57 20.41
C ILE A 9 -16.36 5.78 20.00
N PHE A 10 -15.93 4.82 20.81
CA PHE A 10 -14.76 4.00 20.51
C PHE A 10 -14.94 3.18 19.23
N ILE A 11 -16.09 2.53 19.05
CA ILE A 11 -16.41 1.77 17.83
C ILE A 11 -16.41 2.69 16.62
N LEU A 12 -17.03 3.86 16.73
CA LEU A 12 -17.08 4.84 15.64
C LEU A 12 -15.68 5.29 15.24
N LEU A 13 -14.85 5.69 16.20
CA LEU A 13 -13.48 6.14 15.94
C LEU A 13 -12.63 5.03 15.32
N THR A 14 -12.75 3.80 15.82
CA THR A 14 -12.03 2.64 15.27
C THR A 14 -12.47 2.34 13.83
N GLY A 15 -13.78 2.44 13.55
CA GLY A 15 -14.33 2.29 12.21
C GLY A 15 -13.82 3.35 11.24
N ILE A 16 -13.83 4.63 11.64
CA ILE A 16 -13.32 5.75 10.83
C ILE A 16 -11.82 5.55 10.55
N PHE A 17 -11.04 5.23 11.58
CA PHE A 17 -9.60 5.00 11.43
C PHE A 17 -9.31 3.85 10.45
N SER A 18 -10.00 2.72 10.60
CA SER A 18 -9.83 1.56 9.72
C SER A 18 -10.20 1.88 8.27
N TYR A 19 -11.24 2.68 8.07
CA TYR A 19 -11.67 3.12 6.74
C TYR A 19 -10.64 4.06 6.09
N ILE A 20 -10.12 5.05 6.81
CA ILE A 20 -9.07 5.96 6.32
C ILE A 20 -7.80 5.17 5.97
N PHE A 21 -7.45 4.21 6.82
CA PHE A 21 -6.30 3.33 6.59
C PHE A 21 -6.48 2.49 5.32
N TYR A 22 -7.66 1.91 5.12
CA TYR A 22 -8.01 1.19 3.90
C TYR A 22 -7.90 2.06 2.64
N LEU A 23 -8.45 3.29 2.67
CA LEU A 23 -8.35 4.22 1.55
C LEU A 23 -6.89 4.55 1.20
N THR A 24 -6.01 4.64 2.21
CA THR A 24 -4.58 4.88 2.00
C THR A 24 -3.94 3.72 1.24
N ILE A 25 -4.24 2.48 1.62
CA ILE A 25 -3.76 1.27 0.93
C ILE A 25 -4.26 1.23 -0.51
N VAL A 26 -5.52 1.55 -0.76
CA VAL A 26 -6.09 1.61 -2.11
C VAL A 26 -5.37 2.67 -2.96
N ALA A 27 -5.16 3.87 -2.41
CA ALA A 27 -4.46 4.95 -3.12
C ALA A 27 -2.99 4.63 -3.43
N ASP A 28 -2.34 3.85 -2.56
CA ASP A 28 -0.99 3.33 -2.78
C ASP A 28 -0.96 2.29 -3.90
N LYS A 29 -1.88 1.32 -3.88
CA LYS A 29 -2.03 0.32 -4.96
C LYS A 29 -2.26 0.98 -6.31
N THR A 30 -3.17 1.95 -6.40
CA THR A 30 -3.43 2.69 -7.65
C THR A 30 -2.19 3.43 -8.15
N ARG A 31 -1.35 3.95 -7.25
CA ARG A 31 -0.08 4.60 -7.64
C ARG A 31 0.91 3.59 -8.22
N ILE A 32 1.06 2.42 -7.60
CA ILE A 32 1.92 1.34 -8.11
C ILE A 32 1.42 0.86 -9.47
N GLU A 33 0.11 0.65 -9.62
CA GLU A 33 -0.50 0.25 -10.89
C GLU A 33 -0.23 1.28 -12.00
N LYS A 34 -0.41 2.58 -11.71
CA LYS A 34 -0.09 3.66 -12.64
C LYS A 34 1.40 3.72 -12.98
N TYR A 35 2.28 3.43 -12.03
CA TYR A 35 3.72 3.37 -12.26
C TYR A 35 4.07 2.24 -13.24
N LEU A 36 3.59 1.02 -12.99
CA LEU A 36 3.80 -0.14 -13.85
C LEU A 36 3.19 0.06 -15.25
N ALA A 37 2.00 0.64 -15.33
CA ALA A 37 1.33 0.88 -16.60
C ALA A 37 2.15 1.79 -17.55
N LYS A 38 2.99 2.69 -17.01
CA LYS A 38 3.87 3.55 -17.83
C LYS A 38 4.94 2.76 -18.60
N SER A 39 5.36 1.58 -18.11
CA SER A 39 6.31 0.71 -18.80
C SER A 39 5.62 -0.40 -19.62
N GLY A 40 4.29 -0.36 -19.74
CA GLY A 40 3.50 -1.43 -20.37
C GLY A 40 3.37 -2.68 -19.49
N ALA A 41 3.75 -2.60 -18.22
CA ALA A 41 3.53 -3.67 -17.26
C ALA A 41 2.11 -3.65 -16.69
N ARG A 42 1.59 -4.81 -16.29
CA ARG A 42 0.28 -4.98 -15.68
C ARG A 42 0.41 -5.61 -14.30
N LEU A 43 -0.18 -4.94 -13.30
CA LEU A 43 -0.23 -5.42 -11.92
C LEU A 43 -1.07 -6.70 -11.81
N LEU A 44 -0.55 -7.72 -11.14
CA LEU A 44 -1.25 -8.98 -10.83
C LEU A 44 -1.69 -9.01 -9.36
N SER A 45 -0.77 -8.72 -8.45
CA SER A 45 -1.05 -8.65 -7.01
C SER A 45 -0.25 -7.54 -6.33
N CYS A 46 -0.81 -6.97 -5.27
CA CYS A 46 -0.19 -5.93 -4.47
C CYS A 46 -0.65 -6.10 -3.03
N SER A 47 0.27 -6.48 -2.14
CA SER A 47 0.00 -6.76 -0.74
C SER A 47 0.86 -5.87 0.12
N TRP A 48 0.26 -5.19 1.10
CA TRP A 48 1.02 -4.36 2.03
C TRP A 48 1.88 -5.24 2.93
N ALA A 49 3.17 -4.90 3.04
CA ALA A 49 4.15 -5.58 3.88
C ALA A 49 4.47 -4.71 5.12
N PRO A 50 3.67 -4.80 6.21
CA PRO A 50 3.80 -3.93 7.38
C PRO A 50 5.13 -4.07 8.14
N PHE A 51 5.79 -5.22 8.00
CA PHE A 51 7.02 -5.56 8.72
C PHE A 51 8.23 -5.69 7.80
N ALA A 52 8.16 -5.19 6.57
CA ALA A 52 9.32 -5.15 5.70
C ALA A 52 10.38 -4.24 6.35
N ILE A 53 11.53 -4.84 6.71
CA ILE A 53 12.66 -4.10 7.26
C ILE A 53 13.36 -3.41 6.08
N VAL A 54 13.19 -2.11 5.97
CA VAL A 54 13.92 -1.28 5.00
C VAL A 54 14.91 -0.42 5.76
N VAL A 55 16.14 -0.33 5.25
CA VAL A 55 17.23 0.44 5.89
C VAL A 55 16.90 1.93 5.99
N GLU A 56 15.95 2.43 5.20
CA GLU A 56 15.50 3.82 5.22
C GLU A 56 14.19 4.02 5.98
N PHE A 57 14.31 4.68 7.14
CA PHE A 57 13.25 5.02 8.11
C PHE A 57 12.23 6.07 7.63
N HIS A 58 12.01 6.23 6.33
CA HIS A 58 11.06 7.21 5.85
C HIS A 58 9.63 6.66 5.95
N LYS A 59 8.64 7.55 6.08
CA LYS A 59 7.19 7.25 6.22
C LYS A 59 6.59 6.62 4.96
N THR A 60 7.29 5.68 4.35
CA THR A 60 6.95 4.94 3.15
C THR A 60 6.38 3.59 3.54
N ARG A 61 5.34 3.15 2.83
CA ARG A 61 4.77 1.82 2.98
C ARG A 61 5.34 0.92 1.90
N VAL A 62 5.71 -0.29 2.29
CA VAL A 62 6.25 -1.31 1.39
C VAL A 62 5.15 -2.25 0.96
N TYR A 63 5.19 -2.65 -0.29
CA TYR A 63 4.25 -3.60 -0.86
C TYR A 63 5.02 -4.71 -1.56
N ASP A 64 4.64 -5.95 -1.31
CA ASP A 64 5.02 -7.08 -2.15
C ASP A 64 4.13 -7.06 -3.40
N VAL A 65 4.75 -6.99 -4.56
CA VAL A 65 4.08 -6.76 -5.84
C VAL A 65 4.45 -7.85 -6.83
N LYS A 66 3.43 -8.44 -7.46
CA LYS A 66 3.61 -9.28 -8.64
C LYS A 66 3.03 -8.58 -9.85
N TYR A 67 3.77 -8.56 -10.95
CA TYR A 67 3.33 -7.93 -12.19
C TYR A 67 3.85 -8.70 -13.40
N VAL A 68 3.19 -8.51 -14.54
CA VAL A 68 3.66 -9.01 -15.83
C VAL A 68 4.21 -7.84 -16.64
N ASN A 69 5.41 -7.97 -17.20
CA ASN A 69 5.99 -6.92 -18.04
C ASN A 69 5.37 -6.93 -19.46
N ALA A 70 5.75 -5.96 -20.30
CA ALA A 70 5.27 -5.87 -21.68
C ALA A 70 5.63 -7.10 -22.54
N GLY A 71 6.66 -7.87 -22.15
CA GLY A 71 7.07 -9.11 -22.82
C GLY A 71 6.35 -10.36 -22.31
N GLY A 72 5.37 -10.23 -21.41
CA GLY A 72 4.60 -11.36 -20.88
C GLY A 72 5.30 -12.15 -19.76
N ARG A 73 6.45 -11.69 -19.25
CA ARG A 73 7.15 -12.33 -18.14
C ARG A 73 6.65 -11.79 -16.81
N GLU A 74 6.41 -12.68 -15.86
CA GLU A 74 6.05 -12.34 -14.48
C GLU A 74 7.28 -12.00 -13.64
N PHE A 75 7.12 -11.01 -12.77
CA PHE A 75 8.11 -10.55 -11.81
C PHE A 75 7.46 -10.44 -10.44
N GLU A 76 8.25 -10.69 -9.41
CA GLU A 76 7.89 -10.51 -8.01
C GLU A 76 8.98 -9.67 -7.37
N THR A 77 8.60 -8.51 -6.83
CA THR A 77 9.52 -7.53 -6.26
C THR A 77 8.78 -6.71 -5.20
N ARG A 78 9.49 -5.83 -4.51
CA ARG A 78 8.91 -4.90 -3.55
C ARG A 78 8.87 -3.49 -4.12
N PHE A 79 7.82 -2.76 -3.77
CA PHE A 79 7.71 -1.34 -4.05
C PHE A 79 7.55 -0.56 -2.76
N ARG A 80 8.25 0.57 -2.65
CA ARG A 80 7.94 1.59 -1.66
C ARG A 80 7.04 2.65 -2.26
N THR A 81 6.08 3.12 -1.48
CA THR A 81 5.21 4.22 -1.87
C THR A 81 4.93 5.17 -0.71
N SER A 82 4.94 6.46 -1.02
CA SER A 82 4.44 7.51 -0.12
C SER A 82 3.90 8.68 -0.91
N VAL A 83 3.12 9.54 -0.25
CA VAL A 83 2.58 10.75 -0.87
C VAL A 83 3.69 11.73 -1.28
N VAL A 84 4.83 11.70 -0.59
CA VAL A 84 5.95 12.62 -0.79
C VAL A 84 6.96 12.11 -1.82
N VAL A 85 7.33 10.83 -1.71
CA VAL A 85 8.42 10.22 -2.52
C VAL A 85 7.90 9.59 -3.81
N GLY A 86 6.59 9.34 -3.92
CA GLY A 86 6.02 8.67 -5.09
C GLY A 86 6.10 7.14 -4.98
N VAL A 87 6.44 6.47 -6.08
CA VAL A 87 6.57 5.00 -6.18
C VAL A 87 7.98 4.68 -6.65
N GLU A 88 8.61 3.73 -5.98
CA GLU A 88 9.94 3.25 -6.32
C GLU A 88 10.04 1.75 -6.07
N GLU A 89 10.69 1.06 -6.99
CA GLU A 89 11.00 -0.36 -6.87
C GLU A 89 12.18 -0.53 -5.91
N LEU A 90 12.05 -1.48 -5.00
CA LEU A 90 13.12 -1.88 -4.10
C LEU A 90 13.75 -3.12 -4.71
N ASP A 91 14.92 -2.95 -5.34
CA ASP A 91 15.80 -4.08 -5.61
C ASP A 91 16.32 -4.60 -4.25
N ASP A 92 16.29 -5.93 -4.06
CA ASP A 92 16.92 -6.59 -2.91
C ASP A 92 18.43 -6.31 -2.84
#